data_AF-A0A4S2RQI0-F1
#
_entry.id   AF-A0A4S2RQI0-F1
#
_cell.length_a   1.000
_cell.length_b   1.000
_cell.length_c   1.000
_cell.angle_alpha   90.00
_cell.angle_beta   90.00
_cell.angle_gamma   90.00
#
_symmetry.space_group_name_H-M   'P 1'
#
loop_
_entity.id
_entity.type
_entity.pdbx_description
1 polymer ?
#
loop_
_entity_poly.entity_id
_entity_poly.type
_entity_poly.pdbx_seq_one_letter_code
_entity_poly.pdbx_strand_id
1 'polypeptide(L)' 'MAITLAHAAEDTTAVSHAARIAHVSKSFSGPAGSQLVLDDISLDVAPGEFVTILGASG' A
#
# COMPACT_ATOMS: atom_id res chain seq x y z
N MET A 1 -27.44 22.42 27.14
CA MET A 1 -26.05 22.90 27.08
C MET A 1 -25.39 22.18 25.91
N ALA A 2 -25.32 22.82 24.74
CA ALA A 2 -24.79 22.22 23.52
C ALA A 2 -23.29 22.50 23.44
N ILE A 3 -22.48 21.45 23.33
CA ILE A 3 -21.03 21.58 23.09
C ILE A 3 -20.78 21.53 21.59
N THR A 4 -20.48 22.69 21.01
CA THR A 4 -19.95 22.79 19.65
C THR A 4 -18.48 22.40 19.70
N LEU A 5 -18.12 21.25 19.12
CA LEU A 5 -16.72 20.96 18.83
C LEU A 5 -16.32 21.76 17.58
N ALA A 6 -15.47 22.76 17.78
CA ALA A 6 -14.73 23.39 16.70
C ALA A 6 -13.77 22.34 16.13
N HIS A 7 -14.05 21.86 14.92
CA HIS A 7 -13.07 21.13 14.13
C HIS A 7 -12.00 22.15 13.74
N ALA A 8 -10.87 22.13 14.46
CA ALA A 8 -9.68 22.79 13.99
C ALA A 8 -9.42 22.23 12.58
N ALA A 9 -9.28 23.12 11.59
CA ALA A 9 -8.87 22.74 10.26
C ALA A 9 -7.45 22.16 10.39
N GLU A 10 -7.38 20.85 10.63
CA GLU A 10 -6.19 20.09 10.31
C GLU A 10 -6.03 20.27 8.81
N ASP A 11 -4.87 20.77 8.37
CA ASP A 11 -4.41 20.56 7.00
C ASP A 11 -4.17 19.05 6.85
N THR A 12 -5.27 18.28 6.81
CA THR A 12 -5.29 16.90 6.44
C THR A 12 -4.97 16.91 4.96
N THR A 13 -3.69 16.80 4.62
CA THR A 13 -3.29 16.34 3.30
C THR A 13 -4.15 15.12 2.99
N ALA A 14 -5.10 15.28 2.07
CA ALA A 14 -6.08 14.24 1.80
C ALA A 14 -5.31 12.98 1.41
N VAL A 15 -5.28 11.99 2.29
CA VAL A 15 -4.58 10.74 2.05
C VAL A 15 -5.34 10.04 0.95
N SER A 16 -4.82 10.11 -0.27
CA SER A 16 -5.51 9.53 -1.43
C SER A 16 -5.56 8.01 -1.33
N HIS A 17 -4.52 7.38 -0.76
CA HIS A 17 -4.33 5.93 -0.70
C HIS A 17 -3.79 5.55 0.69
N ALA A 18 -4.32 4.47 1.29
CA ALA A 18 -3.79 3.88 2.51
C ALA A 18 -2.45 3.17 2.28
N ALA A 19 -2.27 2.56 1.11
CA ALA A 19 -1.00 2.01 0.66
C ALA A 19 -0.85 2.23 -0.84
N ARG A 20 0.39 2.46 -1.29
CA ARG A 20 0.74 2.60 -2.70
C ARG A 20 2.11 2.00 -2.95
N ILE A 21 2.19 1.11 -3.93
CA ILE A 21 3.44 0.68 -4.56
C ILE A 21 3.31 0.87 -6.07
N ALA A 22 4.38 1.31 -6.71
CA ALA A 22 4.41 1.55 -8.14
C ALA A 22 5.68 0.95 -8.72
N HIS A 23 5.51 0.16 -9.78
CA HIS A 23 6.59 -0.44 -10.56
C HIS A 23 7.65 -1.17 -9.70
N VAL A 24 7.17 -1.93 -8.70
CA VAL A 24 8.05 -2.64 -7.78
C VAL A 24 8.47 -3.97 -8.39
N SER A 25 9.75 -4.05 -8.74
CA SER A 25 10.44 -5.31 -9.02
C SER A 25 11.32 -5.70 -7.83
N LYS A 26 11.35 -6.98 -7.48
CA LYS A 26 12.18 -7.50 -6.40
C LYS A 26 12.82 -8.81 -6.80
N SER A 27 14.13 -8.91 -6.58
CA SER A 27 14.87 -10.15 -6.76
C SER A 27 15.57 -10.57 -5.48
N PHE A 28 15.74 -11.87 -5.29
CA PHE A 28 16.60 -12.44 -4.27
C PHE A 28 17.80 -13.15 -4.91
N SER A 29 18.97 -13.00 -4.32
CA SER A 29 20.17 -13.74 -4.73
C SER A 29 20.16 -15.12 -4.10
N GLY A 30 20.34 -16.17 -4.91
CA GLY A 30 20.47 -17.55 -4.44
C GLY A 30 21.62 -18.29 -5.12
N PRO A 31 21.89 -19.55 -4.73
CA PRO A 31 22.95 -20.36 -5.30
C PRO A 31 22.84 -20.58 -6.83
N ALA A 32 21.62 -20.54 -7.37
CA ALA A 32 21.34 -20.69 -8.80
C ALA A 32 21.37 -19.36 -9.58
N GLY A 33 21.71 -18.25 -8.92
CA GLY A 33 21.65 -16.90 -9.48
C GLY A 33 20.56 -16.04 -8.84
N SER A 34 20.34 -14.85 -9.42
CA SER A 34 19.28 -13.95 -8.97
C SER A 34 17.92 -14.43 -9.48
N GLN A 35 16.95 -14.54 -8.60
CA GLN A 35 15.57 -14.88 -8.93
C GLN A 35 14.69 -13.65 -8.76
N LEU A 36 14.05 -13.20 -9.84
CA LEU A 36 13.00 -12.19 -9.81
C LEU A 36 11.74 -12.81 -9.19
N VAL A 37 11.26 -12.24 -8.08
CA VAL A 37 10.10 -12.71 -7.31
C VAL A 37 8.91 -11.76 -7.37
N LEU A 38 9.15 -10.48 -7.65
CA LEU A 38 8.13 -9.52 -8.03
C LEU A 38 8.62 -8.86 -9.31
N ASP A 39 7.78 -8.77 -10.33
CA ASP A 39 8.11 -8.16 -11.61
C ASP A 39 7.13 -7.02 -11.91
N ASP A 40 7.62 -5.79 -11.83
CA ASP A 40 6.91 -4.55 -12.18
C ASP A 40 5.50 -4.43 -11.57
N ILE A 41 5.38 -4.71 -10.27
CA ILE A 41 4.09 -4.74 -9.58
C ILE A 41 3.68 -3.35 -9.11
N SER A 42 2.44 -2.97 -9.42
CA SER A 42 1.80 -1.76 -8.90
C SER A 42 0.50 -2.12 -8.18
N LEU A 43 0.25 -1.47 -7.04
CA LEU A 43 -0.95 -1.66 -6.21
C LEU A 43 -1.24 -0.37 -5.46
N ASP A 44 -2.48 0.09 -5.58
CA ASP A 44 -3.05 1.16 -4.76
C ASP A 44 -4.15 0.56 -3.88
N VAL A 45 -4.17 0.93 -2.60
CA VAL A 45 -5.21 0.55 -1.64
C VAL A 45 -5.86 1.82 -1.13
N ALA A 46 -7.18 1.94 -1.27
CA ALA A 46 -7.92 3.11 -0.82
C ALA A 46 -8.02 3.18 0.71
N PRO A 47 -8.21 4.37 1.30
CA PRO A 47 -8.50 4.51 2.74
C PRO A 47 -9.72 3.67 3.15
N GLY A 48 -9.54 2.79 4.12
CA GLY A 48 -10.61 1.92 4.64
C GLY A 48 -10.91 0.67 3.80
N GLU A 49 -10.18 0.44 2.71
CA GLU A 49 -10.33 -0.75 1.89
C GLU A 49 -9.80 -2.00 2.60
N PHE A 50 -10.59 -3.08 2.57
CA PHE A 50 -10.19 -4.38 3.12
C PHE A 50 -9.76 -5.31 1.99
N VAL A 51 -8.45 -5.55 1.89
CA VAL A 51 -7.84 -6.32 0.78
C VAL A 51 -7.30 -7.65 1.28
N THR A 52 -7.44 -8.70 0.47
CA THR A 52 -6.77 -10.00 0.68
C THR A 52 -5.93 -10.33 -0.56
N ILE A 53 -4.67 -10.71 -0.35
CA ILE A 53 -3.77 -11.17 -1.42
C ILE A 53 -3.71 -12.69 -1.39
N LEU A 54 -3.97 -13.31 -2.53
CA LEU A 54 -3.97 -14.76 -2.71
C LEU A 54 -3.04 -15.13 -3.88
N GLY A 55 -2.44 -16.31 -3.82
CA GLY A 55 -1.54 -16.83 -4.84
C GLY A 55 -1.18 -18.28 -4.55
N ALA A 56 -0.58 -18.96 -5.54
CA ALA A 56 0.06 -20.24 -5.30
C ALA A 56 1.25 -20.08 -4.35
N SER A 57 1.69 -21.17 -3.73
CA SER A 57 2.93 -21.13 -2.93
C SER A 57 4.15 -20.83 -3.81
N GLY A 58 4.95 -19.87 -3.37
CA GLY A 58 6.13 -19.38 -4.11
C GLY A 58 5.89 -18.00 -4.69
#